data_AF-A0A8X6FMR4-F1
#
_entry.id   AF-A0A8X6FMR4-F1
#
_cell.length_a   1.000
_cell.length_b   1.000
_cell.length_c   1.000
_cell.angle_alpha   90.00
_cell.angle_beta   90.00
_cell.angle_gamma   90.00
#
_symmetry.space_group_name_H-M   'P 1'
#
loop_
_entity.id
_entity.type
_entity.pdbx_description
1 polymer ?
#
loop_
_entity_poly.entity_id
_entity_poly.type
_entity_poly.pdbx_seq_one_letter_code
_entity_poly.pdbx_strand_id
1 'polypeptide(L)' 'MAVSLEHHVRYHEDGNDFLFRIVTGDETWVHHFTPESKAASMEWKHPSSPVRKKFKTTPSAGKVLLTVFWDAQGILLLDF' A
#
# COMPACT_ATOMS: atom_id res chain seq x y z
N MET A 1 2.55 15.08 21.35
CA MET A 1 1.16 15.57 21.38
C MET A 1 0.99 17.03 20.96
N ALA A 2 2.02 17.90 21.06
CA ALA A 2 1.90 19.32 20.70
C ALA A 2 1.65 19.60 19.20
N VAL A 3 2.38 18.94 18.30
CA VAL A 3 2.30 19.16 16.84
C VAL A 3 0.92 18.85 16.25
N SER A 4 0.22 17.85 16.80
CA SER A 4 -1.13 17.48 16.37
C SER A 4 -2.16 18.57 16.70
N LEU A 5 -2.02 19.22 17.86
CA LEU A 5 -2.91 20.31 18.27
C LEU A 5 -2.68 21.56 17.41
N GLU A 6 -1.42 21.87 17.09
CA GLU A 6 -1.07 22.98 16.20
C GLU A 6 -1.63 22.79 14.79
N HIS A 7 -1.51 21.59 14.21
CA HIS A 7 -2.12 21.28 12.92
C HIS A 7 -3.65 21.39 12.94
N HIS A 8 -4.28 20.97 14.05
CA HIS A 8 -5.72 21.08 14.22
C HIS A 8 -6.18 22.54 14.28
N VAL A 9 -5.47 23.39 15.03
CA VAL A 9 -5.75 24.84 15.08
C VAL A 9 -5.55 25.46 13.70
N ARG A 10 -4.44 25.16 13.02
CA ARG A 10 -4.14 25.67 11.68
C ARG A 10 -5.20 25.28 10.65
N TYR A 11 -5.71 24.05 10.71
CA TYR A 11 -6.81 23.62 9.86
C TYR A 11 -8.11 24.38 10.14
N HIS A 12 -8.38 24.72 11.40
CA HIS A 12 -9.57 25.49 11.75
C HIS A 12 -9.49 26.97 11.28
N GLU A 13 -8.28 27.51 11.13
CA GLU A 13 -8.04 28.88 10.66
C GLU A 13 -7.95 28.97 9.12
N ASP A 14 -7.13 28.10 8.51
CA ASP A 14 -6.77 28.15 7.08
C ASP A 14 -7.59 27.16 6.22
N GLY A 15 -8.33 26.23 6.83
CA GLY A 15 -9.15 25.24 6.15
C GLY A 15 -8.36 24.35 5.18
N ASN A 16 -8.89 24.18 3.96
CA ASN A 16 -8.26 23.34 2.94
C ASN A 16 -6.94 23.92 2.41
N ASP A 17 -6.72 25.24 2.50
CA ASP A 17 -5.47 25.86 2.05
C ASP A 17 -4.27 25.38 2.88
N PHE A 18 -4.50 25.03 4.16
CA PHE A 18 -3.51 24.36 4.97
C PHE A 18 -3.22 22.95 4.46
N LEU A 19 -4.25 22.16 4.14
CA LEU A 19 -4.10 20.80 3.63
C LEU A 19 -3.33 20.76 2.30
N PHE A 20 -3.57 21.70 1.40
CA PHE A 20 -2.86 21.80 0.12
C PHE A 20 -1.37 22.11 0.24
N ARG A 21 -0.90 22.54 1.43
CA ARG A 21 0.52 22.82 1.71
C ARG A 21 1.24 21.66 2.42
N ILE A 22 0.51 20.61 2.80
CA ILE A 22 1.10 19.47 3.50
C ILE A 22 1.78 18.55 2.48
N VAL A 23 3.06 18.29 2.74
CA VAL A 23 3.78 17.15 2.17
C VAL A 23 3.84 16.08 3.24
N THR A 24 3.50 14.85 2.89
CA THR A 24 3.65 13.67 3.75
C THR A 24 4.49 12.63 3.05
N GLY A 25 5.06 11.70 3.82
CA GLY A 25 5.73 10.53 3.27
C GLY A 25 5.54 9.31 4.15
N ASP A 26 5.72 8.14 3.56
CA ASP A 26 5.62 6.85 4.22
C ASP A 26 6.53 5.82 3.53
N GLU A 27 6.79 4.72 4.24
CA GLU A 27 7.59 3.60 3.76
C GLU A 27 6.77 2.32 3.74
N THR A 28 6.75 1.61 2.61
CA THR A 28 6.00 0.36 2.46
C THR A 28 6.84 -0.74 1.80
N TRP A 29 6.62 -1.98 2.20
CA TRP A 29 7.30 -3.12 1.58
C TRP A 29 6.56 -3.54 0.31
N VAL A 30 7.26 -3.51 -0.84
CA VAL A 30 6.73 -3.99 -2.12
C VAL A 30 7.39 -5.32 -2.47
N HIS A 31 6.56 -6.35 -2.67
CA HIS A 31 7.03 -7.68 -3.03
C HIS A 31 7.15 -7.82 -4.55
N HIS A 32 8.25 -8.40 -5.05
CA HIS A 32 8.41 -8.71 -6.48
C HIS A 32 7.38 -9.71 -7.00
N PHE A 33 6.87 -10.57 -6.10
CA PHE A 33 5.89 -11.59 -6.43
C PHE A 33 4.77 -11.57 -5.40
N THR A 34 3.54 -11.37 -5.87
CA THR A 34 2.33 -11.58 -5.08
C THR A 34 1.81 -12.99 -5.33
N PRO A 35 1.78 -13.88 -4.31
CA PRO A 35 1.17 -15.19 -4.48
C PRO A 35 -0.30 -15.07 -4.84
N GLU A 36 -0.76 -15.94 -5.73
CA GLU A 36 -2.17 -16.07 -6.04
C GLU A 36 -2.94 -16.34 -4.73
N SER A 37 -3.99 -15.56 -4.48
CA SER A 37 -4.80 -15.73 -3.28
C SER A 37 -5.56 -17.05 -3.32
N LYS A 38 -5.99 -17.55 -2.15
CA LYS A 38 -6.80 -18.77 -2.09
C LYS A 38 -8.09 -18.64 -2.91
N ALA A 39 -8.69 -17.45 -2.92
CA ALA A 39 -9.90 -17.13 -3.68
C ALA A 39 -9.62 -17.06 -5.18
N ALA A 40 -8.53 -16.41 -5.60
CA ALA A 40 -8.13 -16.36 -7.00
C ALA A 40 -7.81 -17.76 -7.56
N SER A 41 -7.18 -18.62 -6.74
CA SER A 41 -6.87 -20.01 -7.11
C SER A 41 -8.05 -20.97 -6.98
N MET A 42 -9.29 -20.50 -6.77
CA MET A 42 -10.46 -21.37 -6.75
C MET A 42 -10.91 -21.67 -8.18
N GLU A 43 -10.79 -22.94 -8.57
CA GLU A 43 -11.32 -23.45 -9.83
C GLU A 43 -12.55 -24.31 -9.56
N TRP A 44 -13.58 -24.14 -10.39
CA TRP A 44 -14.72 -25.04 -10.42
C TRP A 44 -14.33 -26.34 -11.09
N LYS A 45 -14.59 -27.48 -10.44
CA LYS A 45 -14.30 -28.80 -11.00
C LYS A 45 -15.42 -29.79 -10.73
N HIS A 46 -15.50 -30.82 -11.57
CA HIS A 46 -16.38 -31.96 -11.33
C HIS A 46 -15.88 -32.79 -10.14
N PRO A 47 -16.76 -33.41 -9.33
CA PRO A 47 -16.36 -34.20 -8.16
C PRO A 47 -15.36 -35.32 -8.46
N SER A 48 -15.46 -35.94 -9.64
CA SER A 48 -14.54 -37.01 -10.07
C SER A 48 -13.21 -36.53 -10.65
N SER A 49 -13.03 -35.22 -10.88
CA SER A 49 -11.79 -34.69 -11.46
C SER A 49 -10.66 -34.70 -10.42
N PRO A 50 -9.41 -34.97 -10.83
CA PRO A 50 -8.25 -34.91 -9.93
C PRO A 50 -8.09 -33.51 -9.33
N VAL A 51 -7.56 -33.44 -8.10
CA VAL A 51 -7.28 -32.16 -7.44
C VAL A 51 -6.02 -31.54 -8.05
N ARG A 52 -6.12 -30.29 -8.54
CA ARG A 52 -4.96 -29.55 -9.00
C ARG A 52 -3.98 -29.37 -7.84
N LYS A 53 -2.73 -29.80 -8.02
CA LYS A 53 -1.68 -29.66 -7.02
C LYS A 53 -1.24 -28.19 -6.98
N LYS A 54 -1.74 -27.45 -5.99
CA LYS A 54 -1.32 -26.06 -5.77
C LYS A 54 0.12 -26.07 -5.26
N PHE A 55 1.05 -25.51 -6.03
CA PHE A 55 2.37 -25.17 -5.50
C PHE A 55 2.16 -24.06 -4.47
N LYS A 56 2.62 -24.27 -3.23
CA LYS A 56 2.66 -23.20 -2.24
C LYS A 56 3.77 -22.26 -2.68
N THR A 57 3.40 -21.18 -3.36
CA THR A 57 4.38 -20.15 -3.70
C THR A 57 4.56 -19.27 -2.47
N THR A 58 5.67 -19.46 -1.78
CA THR A 58 6.13 -18.51 -0.77
C THR A 58 6.47 -17.21 -1.51
N PRO A 59 6.10 -16.02 -0.99
CA PRO A 59 6.59 -14.77 -1.55
C PRO A 59 8.11 -14.89 -1.73
N SER A 60 8.61 -14.71 -2.95
CA SER A 60 10.05 -14.75 -3.20
C SER A 60 10.73 -13.75 -2.26
N ALA A 61 11.93 -14.07 -1.76
CA ALA A 61 12.68 -13.23 -0.82
C ALA A 61 12.99 -11.80 -1.33
N GLY A 62 12.73 -11.51 -2.61
CA GLY A 62 12.78 -10.16 -3.16
C GLY A 62 11.58 -9.31 -2.71
N LYS A 63 11.82 -8.49 -1.69
CA LYS A 63 11.00 -7.31 -1.40
C LYS A 63 11.90 -6.08 -1.39
N VAL A 64 11.38 -4.98 -1.90
CA VAL A 64 12.03 -3.65 -1.89
C VAL A 64 11.28 -2.74 -0.94
N LEU A 65 11.98 -1.81 -0.31
CA LEU A 65 11.37 -0.84 0.59
C LEU A 65 11.06 0.39 -0.26
N LEU A 66 9.78 0.61 -0.54
CA LEU A 66 9.32 1.78 -1.25
C LEU A 66 9.19 2.94 -0.27
N THR A 67 9.97 4.00 -0.48
CA THR A 67 9.79 5.28 0.20
C THR A 67 9.09 6.24 -0.74
N VAL A 68 7.97 6.82 -0.30
CA VAL A 68 7.16 7.73 -1.14
C VAL A 68 6.82 9.00 -0.38
N PHE A 69 6.98 10.14 -1.05
CA PHE A 69 6.50 11.45 -0.57
C PHE A 69 5.49 12.01 -1.57
N TRP A 70 4.42 12.63 -1.06
CA TRP A 70 3.35 13.18 -1.87
C TRP A 70 2.67 14.37 -1.19
N ASP A 71 2.02 15.19 -1.99
CA ASP A 71 1.14 16.26 -1.56
C ASP A 71 -0.27 16.08 -2.15
N ALA A 72 -1.12 17.10 -2.06
CA ALA A 72 -2.47 17.07 -2.60
C ALA A 72 -2.54 17.05 -4.14
N GLN A 73 -1.44 17.33 -4.84
CA GLN A 73 -1.36 17.32 -6.30
C GLN A 73 -0.79 16.00 -6.85
N GLY A 74 0.07 15.33 -6.08
CA GLY A 74 0.54 13.99 -6.44
C GLY A 74 1.86 13.60 -5.78
N ILE A 75 2.52 12.62 -6.39
CA ILE A 75 3.79 12.07 -5.91
C ILE A 75 4.92 13.05 -6.22
N LEU A 76 5.70 13.38 -5.20
CA LEU A 76 6.86 14.26 -5.30
C LEU A 76 8.17 13.48 -5.41
N LEU A 77 8.28 12.39 -4.66
CA LEU A 77 9.46 11.53 -4.63
C LEU A 77 9.05 10.07 -4.47
N LEU A 78 9.75 9.20 -5.18
CA LEU A 78 9.55 7.77 -5.13
C LEU A 78 10.92 7.07 -5.24
N ASP A 79 11.26 6.24 -4.27
CA ASP A 79 12.53 5.49 -4.17
C ASP A 79 12.28 4.02 -3.75
N PHE A 80 13.16 3.09 -4.14
CA PHE A 80 12.97 1.63 -4.00
C PHE A 80 14.18 0.88 -3.41
#